data_AF-A0A7U9R5N4-F1
#
_entry.id   AF-A0A7U9R5N4-F1
#
_cell.length_a   1.000
_cell.length_b   1.000
_cell.length_c   1.000
_cell.angle_alpha   90.00
_cell.angle_beta   90.00
_cell.angle_gamma   90.00
#
_symmetry.space_group_name_H-M   'P 1'
#
loop_
_entity.id
_entity.type
_entity.pdbx_description
1 polymer ?
#
loop_
_entity_poly.entity_id
_entity_poly.type
_entity_poly.pdbx_seq_one_letter_code
_entity_poly.pdbx_strand_id
1 'polypeptide(L)'
;MAYNKTSEERKWRYWKEQEEKKLRELGMEEEKIQKLRRMDREDFLEERRYREHLDEMMQDMDSIKQRDRGRFAQDIRELLANIGDRRIYELLKGTEHQILEILLLSTWGYSGREIAQIMGMAKQTVYTKRNRLRKKLNNLSKIE
;
A
#
# COMPACT_ATOMS: atom_id res chain seq x y z
N MET A 1 9.85 16.45 5.96
CA MET A 1 9.28 17.27 4.86
C MET A 1 8.27 16.42 4.12
N ALA A 2 7.01 16.85 4.01
CA ALA A 2 5.97 16.06 3.35
C ALA A 2 6.09 16.15 1.82
N TYR A 3 5.99 15.02 1.13
CA TYR A 3 6.05 14.93 -0.33
C TYR A 3 4.83 15.63 -0.96
N ASN A 4 5.04 16.76 -1.63
CA ASN A 4 3.97 17.52 -2.28
C ASN A 4 3.78 17.04 -3.73
N LYS A 5 2.81 16.14 -3.91
CA LYS A 5 2.46 15.44 -5.16
C LYS A 5 2.27 16.40 -6.35
N THR A 6 1.62 17.53 -6.12
CA THR A 6 1.27 18.50 -7.16
C THR A 6 2.48 19.30 -7.63
N SER A 7 3.47 19.51 -6.76
CA SER A 7 4.71 20.21 -7.08
C SER A 7 5.65 19.33 -7.91
N GLU A 8 5.78 18.06 -7.52
CA GLU A 8 6.65 17.10 -8.20
C GLU A 8 6.18 16.77 -9.62
N GLU A 9 4.86 16.66 -9.84
CA GLU A 9 4.31 16.46 -11.19
C GLU A 9 4.51 17.68 -12.11
N ARG A 10 4.50 18.90 -11.55
CA ARG A 10 4.81 20.12 -12.32
C ARG A 10 6.27 20.16 -12.74
N LYS A 11 7.20 19.85 -11.82
CA LYS A 11 8.64 19.77 -12.12
C LYS A 11 8.92 18.72 -13.19
N TRP A 12 8.32 17.54 -13.07
CA TRP A 12 8.48 16.46 -14.05
C TRP A 12 7.95 16.88 -15.44
N ARG A 13 6.76 17.49 -15.50
CA ARG A 13 6.22 18.02 -16.77
C ARG A 13 7.14 19.04 -17.42
N TYR A 14 7.61 20.00 -16.63
CA TYR A 14 8.52 21.05 -17.11
C TYR A 14 9.82 20.46 -17.65
N TRP A 15 10.42 19.51 -16.92
CA TRP A 15 11.64 18.84 -17.33
C TRP A 15 11.46 18.03 -18.63
N LYS A 16 10.39 17.24 -18.74
CA LYS A 16 10.08 16.47 -19.96
C LYS A 16 9.81 17.34 -21.18
N GLU A 17 9.13 18.47 -21.01
CA GLU A 17 8.89 19.42 -22.11
C GLU A 17 10.19 20.03 -22.64
N GLN A 18 11.17 20.33 -21.77
CA GLN A 18 12.48 20.82 -22.21
C GLN A 18 13.29 19.74 -22.93
N GLU A 19 13.22 18.49 -22.44
CA GLU A 19 13.90 17.36 -23.07
C GLU A 19 13.35 17.07 -24.46
N GLU A 20 12.03 17.02 -24.61
CA GLU A 20 11.38 16.79 -25.91
C GLU A 20 11.62 17.91 -26.90
N LYS A 21 11.68 19.16 -26.43
CA LYS A 21 12.04 20.29 -27.29
C LYS A 21 13.44 20.12 -27.87
N LYS A 22 14.42 19.71 -27.06
CA LYS A 22 15.78 19.41 -27.53
C LYS A 22 15.81 18.22 -28.49
N LEU A 23 15.02 17.18 -28.23
CA LEU A 23 14.93 16.01 -29.10
C LEU A 23 14.34 16.34 -30.48
N ARG A 24 13.35 17.24 -30.54
CA ARG A 24 12.83 17.78 -31.80
C ARG A 24 13.85 18.64 -32.54
N GLU A 25 14.60 19.48 -31.82
CA GLU A 25 15.69 20.29 -32.40
C GLU A 25 16.81 19.43 -32.98
N LEU A 26 17.09 18.26 -32.38
CA LEU A 26 18.06 17.27 -32.88
C LEU A 26 17.52 16.41 -34.04
N GLY A 27 16.31 16.68 -34.53
CA GLY A 27 15.70 15.97 -35.66
C GLY A 27 15.22 14.56 -35.32
N MET A 28 14.97 14.26 -34.04
CA MET A 28 14.43 12.95 -33.66
C MET A 28 12.97 12.81 -34.11
N GLU A 29 12.62 11.63 -34.58
CA GLU A 29 11.29 11.29 -35.08
C GLU A 29 10.22 11.38 -33.98
N GLU A 30 9.12 12.09 -34.26
CA GLU A 30 8.09 12.40 -33.27
C GLU A 30 7.44 11.14 -32.65
N GLU A 31 7.35 10.04 -33.40
CA GLU A 31 6.88 8.75 -32.87
C GLU A 31 7.79 8.17 -31.78
N LYS A 32 9.11 8.34 -31.93
CA LYS A 32 10.09 7.89 -30.91
C LYS A 32 10.00 8.76 -29.66
N ILE A 33 9.80 10.06 -29.84
CA ILE A 33 9.60 11.02 -28.74
C ILE A 33 8.32 10.66 -27.96
N GLN A 34 7.22 10.36 -28.64
CA GLN A 34 5.96 9.95 -28.00
C GLN A 34 6.07 8.59 -27.30
N LYS A 35 6.82 7.64 -27.87
CA LYS A 35 7.08 6.34 -27.24
C LYS A 35 7.90 6.52 -25.95
N LEU A 36 8.93 7.36 -25.99
CA LEU A 36 9.74 7.71 -24.81
C LEU A 36 8.89 8.37 -23.73
N ARG A 37 8.08 9.38 -24.08
CA ARG A 37 7.13 10.06 -23.18
C ARG A 37 6.23 9.06 -22.44
N ARG A 38 5.75 8.04 -23.17
CA ARG A 38 4.85 7.03 -22.61
C ARG A 38 5.58 6.14 -21.60
N MET A 39 6.77 5.67 -21.94
CA MET A 39 7.61 4.86 -21.04
C MET A 39 8.01 5.65 -19.79
N ASP A 40 8.53 6.86 -19.95
CA ASP A 40 8.94 7.71 -18.81
C ASP A 40 7.76 8.06 -17.90
N ARG A 41 6.54 8.12 -18.46
CA ARG A 41 5.33 8.33 -17.68
C ARG A 41 4.97 7.11 -16.85
N GLU A 42 5.12 5.91 -17.39
CA GLU A 42 4.89 4.66 -16.65
C GLU A 42 5.87 4.53 -15.48
N ASP A 43 7.16 4.79 -15.72
CA ASP A 43 8.20 4.76 -14.68
C ASP A 43 7.94 5.80 -13.56
N PHE A 44 7.57 7.03 -13.94
CA PHE A 44 7.22 8.07 -12.98
C PHE A 44 5.98 7.72 -12.14
N LEU A 45 4.98 7.07 -12.75
CA LEU A 45 3.79 6.61 -12.04
C LEU A 45 4.10 5.43 -11.12
N GLU A 46 5.02 4.55 -11.48
CA GLU A 46 5.46 3.44 -10.64
C GLU A 46 6.21 3.93 -9.40
N GLU A 47 7.15 4.85 -9.56
CA GLU A 47 7.86 5.51 -8.44
C GLU A 47 6.88 6.26 -7.53
N ARG A 48 5.85 6.90 -8.11
CA ARG A 48 4.79 7.56 -7.34
C ARG A 48 3.99 6.55 -6.51
N ARG A 49 3.59 5.42 -7.11
CA ARG A 49 2.87 4.34 -6.40
C ARG A 49 3.73 3.76 -5.28
N TYR A 50 5.02 3.58 -5.53
CA TYR A 50 5.97 3.08 -4.54
C TYR A 50 6.07 4.01 -3.31
N ARG A 51 6.19 5.33 -3.54
CA ARG A 51 6.25 6.31 -2.45
C ARG A 51 4.94 6.49 -1.70
N GLU A 52 3.81 6.50 -2.41
CA GLU A 52 2.49 6.54 -1.76
C GLU A 52 2.28 5.33 -0.84
N HIS A 53 2.72 4.14 -1.26
CA HIS A 53 2.67 2.94 -0.41
C HIS A 53 3.66 2.97 0.76
N LEU A 54 4.82 3.60 0.61
CA LEU A 54 5.78 3.78 1.69
C LEU A 54 5.26 4.73 2.78
N ASP A 55 4.69 5.87 2.39
CA ASP A 55 4.11 6.84 3.34
C ASP A 55 2.89 6.23 4.07
N GLU A 56 2.02 5.50 3.35
CA GLU A 56 0.90 4.77 3.95
C GLU A 56 1.37 3.69 4.95
N MET A 57 2.47 2.97 4.62
CA MET A 57 3.07 1.97 5.50
C MET A 57 3.71 2.59 6.76
N MET A 58 4.32 3.77 6.64
CA MET A 58 4.87 4.51 7.78
C MET A 58 3.76 5.02 8.71
N GLN A 59 2.65 5.49 8.14
CA GLN A 59 1.47 5.92 8.89
C GLN A 59 0.81 4.77 9.66
N ASP A 60 0.76 3.58 9.07
CA ASP A 60 0.25 2.36 9.71
C ASP A 60 1.17 1.90 10.87
N MET A 61 2.49 2.03 10.75
CA MET A 61 3.43 1.68 11.83
C MET A 61 3.30 2.61 13.05
N ASP A 62 3.09 3.91 12.85
CA ASP A 62 2.97 4.87 13.95
C ASP A 62 1.61 4.79 14.66
N SER A 63 0.55 4.39 13.94
CA SER A 63 -0.78 4.18 14.53
C SER A 63 -0.91 2.84 15.27
N ILE A 64 -0.18 1.79 14.85
CA ILE A 64 -0.11 0.51 15.56
C ILE A 64 0.74 0.61 16.84
N LYS A 65 1.86 1.35 16.82
CA LYS A 65 2.73 1.51 18.00
C LYS A 65 2.07 2.25 19.18
N GLN A 66 1.01 3.02 18.94
CA GLN A 66 0.37 3.82 19.98
C GLN A 66 -0.76 3.10 20.73
N ARG A 67 -1.31 1.98 20.22
CA ARG A 67 -2.59 1.46 20.77
C ARG A 67 -2.54 0.29 21.73
N ASP A 68 -1.62 -0.66 21.66
CA ASP A 68 -1.69 -1.80 22.60
C ASP A 68 -0.31 -2.37 22.98
N ARG A 69 0.10 -2.11 24.22
CA ARG A 69 1.09 -2.94 24.95
C ARG A 69 0.36 -3.97 25.82
N GLY A 70 -0.71 -4.56 25.30
CA GLY A 70 -1.45 -5.68 25.90
C GLY A 70 -1.06 -7.00 25.21
N ARG A 71 -1.19 -8.13 25.92
CA ARG A 71 -0.84 -9.48 25.43
C ARG A 71 -1.25 -9.68 23.96
N PHE A 72 -0.28 -9.94 23.11
CA PHE A 72 -0.54 -10.32 21.74
C PHE A 72 -1.25 -11.68 21.71
N ALA A 73 -2.32 -11.81 20.90
CA ALA A 73 -3.01 -13.09 20.71
C ALA A 73 -2.03 -14.15 20.18
N GLN A 74 -2.02 -15.36 20.73
CA GLN A 74 -1.07 -16.42 20.31
C GLN A 74 -1.55 -17.20 19.09
N ASP A 75 -2.85 -17.23 18.83
CA ASP A 75 -3.43 -17.89 17.68
C ASP A 75 -4.63 -17.10 17.09
N ILE A 76 -5.17 -17.58 15.98
CA ILE A 76 -6.34 -16.97 15.33
C ILE A 76 -7.59 -17.03 16.24
N ARG A 77 -7.72 -18.03 17.12
CA ARG A 77 -8.89 -18.18 17.99
C ARG A 77 -8.87 -17.12 19.08
N GLU A 78 -7.73 -16.91 19.73
CA GLU A 78 -7.50 -15.83 20.70
C GLU A 78 -7.65 -14.47 20.03
N LEU A 79 -7.14 -14.31 18.81
CA LEU A 79 -7.31 -13.10 18.03
C LEU A 79 -8.79 -12.76 17.85
N LEU A 80 -9.61 -13.75 17.48
CA LEU A 80 -11.06 -13.57 17.32
C LEU A 80 -11.79 -13.41 18.68
N ALA A 81 -11.33 -14.10 19.73
CA ALA A 81 -11.92 -14.03 21.07
C ALA A 81 -11.72 -12.65 21.72
N ASN A 82 -10.63 -11.96 21.38
CA ASN A 82 -10.36 -10.60 21.86
C ASN A 82 -11.20 -9.51 21.15
N ILE A 83 -12.04 -9.88 20.18
CA ILE A 83 -12.88 -8.94 19.43
C ILE A 83 -14.22 -8.77 20.15
N GLY A 84 -14.40 -7.63 20.81
CA GLY A 84 -15.65 -7.29 21.50
C GLY A 84 -16.82 -6.95 20.56
N ASP A 85 -16.54 -6.53 19.32
CA ASP A 85 -17.57 -6.17 18.35
C ASP A 85 -18.03 -7.40 17.54
N ARG A 86 -19.30 -7.78 17.72
CA ARG A 86 -19.93 -8.90 17.02
C ARG A 86 -19.90 -8.76 15.49
N ARG A 87 -20.05 -7.54 14.94
CA ARG A 87 -20.03 -7.33 13.48
C ARG A 87 -18.65 -7.59 12.90
N ILE A 88 -17.62 -7.10 13.58
CA ILE A 88 -16.22 -7.32 13.21
C ILE A 88 -15.87 -8.81 13.35
N TYR A 89 -16.32 -9.46 14.42
CA TYR A 89 -16.15 -10.89 14.64
C TYR A 89 -16.75 -11.73 13.50
N GLU A 90 -18.01 -11.51 13.13
CA GLU A 90 -18.66 -12.28 12.04
C GLU A 90 -17.97 -12.05 10.69
N LEU A 91 -17.51 -10.82 10.42
CA LEU A 91 -16.78 -10.52 9.19
C LEU A 91 -15.43 -11.24 9.15
N LEU A 92 -14.67 -11.23 10.24
CA LEU A 92 -13.37 -11.88 10.30
C LEU A 92 -13.50 -13.40 10.30
N LYS A 93 -14.51 -13.94 10.98
CA LYS A 93 -14.87 -15.36 10.94
C LYS A 93 -15.19 -15.84 9.51
N GLY A 94 -15.85 -15.01 8.70
CA GLY A 94 -16.14 -15.27 7.29
C GLY A 94 -15.02 -14.93 6.30
N THR A 95 -13.84 -14.54 6.78
CA THR A 95 -12.71 -14.15 5.94
C THR A 95 -11.74 -15.31 5.73
N GLU A 96 -10.98 -15.27 4.63
CA GLU A 96 -9.97 -16.26 4.29
C GLU A 96 -8.92 -16.41 5.40
N HIS A 97 -8.54 -17.66 5.70
CA HIS A 97 -7.57 -18.00 6.75
C HIS A 97 -6.26 -17.24 6.64
N GLN A 98 -5.70 -17.13 5.43
CA GLN A 98 -4.45 -16.39 5.19
C GLN A 98 -4.53 -14.91 5.59
N ILE A 99 -5.71 -14.29 5.49
CA ILE A 99 -5.90 -12.89 5.89
C ILE A 99 -5.88 -12.77 7.42
N LEU A 100 -6.42 -13.77 8.13
CA LEU A 100 -6.36 -13.83 9.59
C LEU A 100 -4.93 -14.08 10.08
N GLU A 101 -4.16 -14.93 9.40
CA GLU A 101 -2.72 -15.12 9.69
C GLU A 101 -1.93 -13.82 9.46
N ILE A 102 -2.18 -13.11 8.35
CA ILE A 102 -1.58 -11.80 8.11
C ILE A 102 -1.94 -10.83 9.23
N LEU A 103 -3.19 -10.81 9.70
CA LEU A 103 -3.63 -9.96 10.80
C LEU A 103 -2.89 -10.33 12.10
N LEU A 104 -2.82 -11.62 12.44
CA LEU A 104 -2.12 -12.12 13.62
C LEU A 104 -0.64 -11.72 13.62
N LEU A 105 0.07 -11.98 12.52
CA LEU A 105 1.47 -11.57 12.38
C LEU A 105 1.64 -10.05 12.45
N SER A 106 0.66 -9.29 11.96
CA SER A 106 0.65 -7.83 12.12
C SER A 106 0.52 -7.43 13.58
N THR A 107 -0.32 -8.12 14.37
CA THR A 107 -0.44 -7.85 15.81
C THR A 107 0.86 -8.13 16.54
N TRP A 108 1.64 -9.14 16.14
CA TRP A 108 2.96 -9.44 16.68
C TRP A 108 4.05 -8.43 16.29
N GLY A 109 3.73 -7.46 15.42
CA GLY A 109 4.66 -6.43 14.98
C GLY A 109 5.48 -6.79 13.74
N TYR A 110 5.17 -7.89 13.04
CA TYR A 110 5.83 -8.22 11.78
C TYR A 110 5.42 -7.26 10.66
N SER A 111 6.41 -6.77 9.93
CA SER A 111 6.21 -5.95 8.74
C SER A 111 5.62 -6.76 7.59
N GLY A 112 4.98 -6.08 6.63
CA GLY A 112 4.43 -6.75 5.44
C GLY A 112 5.49 -7.52 4.64
N ARG A 113 6.77 -7.11 4.71
CA ARG A 113 7.90 -7.79 4.08
C ARG A 113 8.25 -9.10 4.80
N GLU A 114 8.30 -9.07 6.13
CA GLU A 114 8.58 -10.26 6.94
C GLU A 114 7.43 -11.27 6.85
N ILE A 115 6.18 -10.80 6.88
CA ILE A 115 5.00 -11.65 6.67
C ILE A 115 5.05 -12.35 5.32
N ALA A 116 5.43 -11.63 4.26
CA ALA A 116 5.58 -12.21 2.93
C ALA A 116 6.64 -13.33 2.90
N GLN A 117 7.75 -13.16 3.63
CA GLN A 117 8.79 -14.19 3.77
C GLN A 117 8.30 -15.38 4.60
N ILE A 118 7.67 -15.14 5.76
CA ILE A 118 7.13 -16.18 6.65
C ILE A 118 6.09 -17.04 5.92
N MET A 119 5.20 -16.40 5.16
CA MET A 119 4.11 -17.07 4.44
C MET A 119 4.51 -17.57 3.05
N GLY A 120 5.76 -17.36 2.61
CA GLY A 120 6.23 -17.78 1.29
C GLY A 120 5.44 -17.18 0.12
N MET A 121 4.97 -15.93 0.24
CA MET A 121 4.15 -15.28 -0.79
C MET A 121 4.72 -13.92 -1.23
N ALA A 122 4.27 -13.43 -2.38
CA ALA A 122 4.69 -12.12 -2.87
C ALA A 122 4.23 -11.00 -1.91
N LYS A 123 5.12 -10.03 -1.65
CA LYS A 123 4.82 -8.84 -0.82
C LYS A 123 3.53 -8.16 -1.24
N GLN A 124 3.32 -8.01 -2.55
CA GLN A 124 2.13 -7.40 -3.11
C GLN A 124 0.83 -8.15 -2.74
N THR A 125 0.90 -9.48 -2.59
CA THR A 125 -0.24 -10.30 -2.16
C THR A 125 -0.64 -9.98 -0.73
N VAL A 126 0.34 -9.83 0.18
CA VAL A 126 0.10 -9.44 1.58
C VAL A 126 -0.58 -8.07 1.66
N TYR A 127 -0.05 -7.07 0.95
CA TYR A 127 -0.65 -5.72 0.91
C TYR A 127 -2.06 -5.73 0.30
N THR A 128 -2.27 -6.47 -0.78
CA THR A 128 -3.60 -6.59 -1.41
C THR A 128 -4.62 -7.23 -0.47
N LYS A 129 -4.22 -8.29 0.25
CA LYS A 129 -5.05 -8.97 1.26
C LYS A 129 -5.40 -8.04 2.44
N ARG A 130 -4.42 -7.31 2.98
CA ARG A 130 -4.68 -6.26 4.01
C ARG A 130 -5.65 -5.19 3.51
N ASN A 131 -5.44 -4.67 2.31
CA ASN A 131 -6.29 -3.62 1.74
C ASN A 131 -7.72 -4.08 1.50
N ARG A 132 -7.93 -5.33 1.07
CA ARG A 132 -9.27 -5.94 0.97
C ARG A 132 -9.95 -6.00 2.34
N LEU A 133 -9.22 -6.42 3.38
CA LEU A 133 -9.76 -6.46 4.74
C LEU A 133 -10.11 -5.05 5.25
N ARG A 134 -9.21 -4.07 5.07
CA ARG A 134 -9.44 -2.66 5.45
C ARG A 134 -10.69 -2.09 4.78
N LYS A 135 -10.88 -2.35 3.48
CA LYS A 135 -12.09 -1.93 2.75
C LYS A 135 -13.35 -2.56 3.32
N LYS A 136 -13.31 -3.85 3.67
CA LYS A 136 -14.43 -4.55 4.29
C LYS A 136 -14.79 -3.94 5.66
N LEU A 137 -13.79 -3.66 6.50
CA LEU A 137 -14.00 -3.04 7.81
C LEU A 137 -14.53 -1.60 7.70
N ASN A 138 -13.96 -0.80 6.79
CA ASN A 138 -14.44 0.57 6.54
C ASN A 138 -15.88 0.62 5.99
N ASN A 139 -16.30 -0.40 5.24
CA ASN A 139 -17.67 -0.49 4.77
C ASN A 139 -18.63 -0.83 5.92
N LEU A 140 -18.21 -1.61 6.91
CA LEU A 140 -19.00 -1.87 8.12
C LEU A 140 -19.18 -0.61 8.97
N SER A 141 -18.13 0.21 9.11
CA SER A 141 -18.19 1.44 9.92
C SER A 141 -18.98 2.58 9.27
N LYS A 142 -19.31 2.48 7.97
CA LYS A 142 -20.12 3.48 7.23
C LYS A 142 -21.62 3.20 7.24
N ILE A 143 -22.02 2.08 7.85
CA ILE A 143 -23.44 1.70 8.00
C ILE A 143 -24.05 2.36 9.27
N GLU A 144 -23.25 3.12 10.01
CA GLU A 144 -23.67 4.10 11.03
C GLU A 144 -23.79 5.50 10.43
#